data_AF-A0A536PGA6-F1
#
_entry.id   AF-A0A536PGA6-F1
#
_cell.length_a   1.000
_cell.length_b   1.000
_cell.length_c   1.000
_cell.angle_alpha   90.00
_cell.angle_beta   90.00
_cell.angle_gamma   90.00
#
_symmetry.space_group_name_H-M   'P 1'
#
loop_
_entity.id
_entity.type
_entity.pdbx_description
1 polymer ?
#
loop_
_entity_poly.entity_id
_entity_poly.type
_entity_poly.pdbx_seq_one_letter_code
_entity_poly.pdbx_strand_id
1 'polypeptide(L)'
;MGKPASPSARAVPLTVDIEVRLRDRNQLTLPDRIVERMHLAPGDRLVAAFDVADPEVVRLRKIRGSYAGIGATLWKDEADVRTYLEKERQDWEPFPRYAEDGTRLLTFEDSKRAYPQTEVTWDRYVSEPKLRWPKCDICGRSLALMGRHTDAHRSGLLDERGVRTDPGQKARSRRRVAKWRRSVSARKRR
;
A
#
# COMPACT_ATOMS: atom_id res chain seq x y z
N MET A 1 -5.09 52.13 -48.86
CA MET A 1 -4.02 51.56 -48.01
C MET A 1 -4.47 50.19 -47.55
N GLY A 2 -4.01 49.13 -48.23
CA GLY A 2 -4.38 47.75 -47.92
C GLY A 2 -3.43 47.14 -46.90
N LYS A 3 -3.97 46.55 -45.84
CA LYS A 3 -3.23 45.64 -44.94
C LYS A 3 -3.02 44.31 -45.68
N PRO A 4 -1.80 43.74 -45.73
CA PRO A 4 -1.64 42.39 -46.22
C PRO A 4 -2.23 41.40 -45.20
N ALA A 5 -3.00 40.44 -45.72
CA ALA A 5 -3.51 39.31 -44.96
C ALA A 5 -2.34 38.40 -44.56
N SER A 6 -2.27 38.06 -43.27
CA SER A 6 -1.37 37.03 -42.75
C SER A 6 -1.62 35.69 -43.43
N PRO A 7 -0.57 34.90 -43.76
CA PRO A 7 -0.75 33.59 -44.37
C PRO A 7 -1.38 32.62 -43.37
N SER A 8 -2.53 32.07 -43.77
CA SER A 8 -3.24 30.99 -43.07
C SER A 8 -2.29 29.82 -42.83
N ALA A 9 -2.12 29.44 -41.56
CA ALA A 9 -1.41 28.23 -41.17
C ALA A 9 -2.07 27.02 -41.83
N ARG A 10 -1.33 26.31 -42.69
CA ARG A 10 -1.75 25.01 -43.22
C ARG A 10 -1.83 24.03 -42.05
N ALA A 11 -3.02 23.51 -41.79
CA ALA A 11 -3.20 22.36 -40.90
C ALA A 11 -2.41 21.17 -41.46
N VAL A 12 -1.47 20.64 -40.68
CA VAL A 12 -0.79 19.39 -41.01
C VAL A 12 -1.83 18.27 -40.86
N PRO A 13 -2.04 17.40 -41.86
CA PRO A 13 -2.95 16.27 -41.71
C PRO A 13 -2.49 15.38 -40.55
N LEU A 14 -3.42 15.06 -39.64
CA LEU A 14 -3.19 14.28 -38.42
C LEU A 14 -2.86 12.80 -38.70
N THR A 15 -3.12 12.33 -39.92
CA THR A 15 -2.93 10.95 -40.35
C THR A 15 -2.20 10.88 -41.69
N VAL A 16 -1.38 9.85 -41.84
CA VAL A 16 -0.70 9.51 -43.10
C VAL A 16 -1.24 8.17 -43.54
N ASP A 17 -2.01 8.16 -44.61
CA ASP A 17 -2.59 6.94 -45.15
C ASP A 17 -1.58 6.24 -46.06
N ILE A 18 -1.30 4.98 -45.78
CA ILE A 18 -0.41 4.14 -46.58
C ILE A 18 -1.17 2.88 -46.91
N GLU A 19 -1.45 2.66 -48.19
CA GLU A 19 -2.10 1.45 -48.64
C GLU A 19 -1.13 0.26 -48.51
N VAL A 20 -1.61 -0.81 -47.89
CA VAL A 20 -0.88 -2.05 -47.67
C VAL A 20 -1.78 -3.22 -47.99
N ARG A 21 -1.21 -4.23 -48.66
CA ARG A 21 -1.95 -5.43 -49.04
C ARG A 21 -1.77 -6.52 -47.99
N LEU A 22 -2.88 -7.05 -47.49
CA LEU A 22 -2.87 -8.25 -46.65
C LEU A 22 -2.38 -9.44 -47.49
N ARG A 23 -1.34 -10.12 -47.01
CA ARG A 23 -0.80 -11.32 -47.63
C ARG A 23 -1.42 -12.57 -47.03
N ASP A 24 -1.13 -13.71 -47.66
CA ASP A 24 -1.54 -15.02 -47.17
C ASP A 24 -1.15 -15.22 -45.70
N ARG A 25 -1.94 -16.04 -45.00
CA ARG A 25 -1.78 -16.30 -43.56
C ARG A 25 -1.91 -15.05 -42.68
N ASN A 26 -2.73 -14.08 -43.12
CA ASN A 26 -3.06 -12.87 -42.37
C ASN A 26 -1.83 -12.02 -42.02
N GLN A 27 -0.84 -11.98 -42.92
CA GLN A 27 0.40 -11.24 -42.71
C GLN A 27 0.31 -9.84 -43.30
N LEU A 28 0.62 -8.84 -42.47
CA LEU A 28 0.77 -7.46 -42.90
C LEU A 28 2.25 -7.07 -42.85
N THR A 29 2.81 -6.67 -44.00
CA THR A 29 4.14 -6.09 -44.04
C THR A 29 4.04 -4.61 -43.68
N LEU A 30 4.71 -4.20 -42.60
CA LEU A 30 4.80 -2.79 -42.24
C LEU A 30 5.80 -2.08 -43.17
N PRO A 31 5.40 -1.05 -43.92
CA PRO A 31 6.30 -0.27 -44.76
C PRO A 31 7.41 0.39 -43.94
N ASP A 32 8.58 0.59 -44.55
CA ASP A 32 9.77 1.15 -43.91
C ASP A 32 9.49 2.46 -43.17
N ARG A 33 8.64 3.33 -43.73
CA ARG A 33 8.23 4.59 -43.09
C ARG A 33 7.58 4.40 -41.71
N ILE A 34 6.77 3.35 -41.55
CA ILE A 34 6.16 3.02 -40.25
C ILE A 34 7.21 2.42 -39.32
N VAL A 35 8.06 1.54 -39.84
CA VAL A 35 9.15 0.90 -39.08
C VAL A 35 10.10 1.94 -38.50
N GLU A 36 10.56 2.89 -39.32
CA GLU A 36 11.45 3.98 -38.91
C GLU A 36 10.78 4.88 -37.86
N ARG A 37 9.54 5.30 -38.11
CA ARG A 37 8.84 6.26 -37.24
C ARG A 37 8.44 5.65 -35.90
N MET A 38 8.19 4.33 -35.85
CA MET A 38 7.92 3.60 -34.62
C MET A 38 9.17 2.95 -34.01
N HIS A 39 10.34 3.14 -34.63
CA HIS A 39 11.61 2.50 -34.27
C HIS A 39 11.45 0.99 -34.06
N LEU A 40 10.79 0.31 -35.00
CA LEU A 40 10.56 -1.13 -34.94
C LEU A 40 11.81 -1.90 -35.40
N ALA A 41 12.12 -2.97 -34.70
CA ALA A 41 13.15 -3.92 -35.03
C ALA A 41 12.55 -5.35 -35.13
N PRO A 42 13.17 -6.26 -35.90
CA PRO A 42 12.77 -7.66 -35.89
C PRO A 42 12.74 -8.24 -34.46
N GLY A 43 11.64 -8.90 -34.11
CA GLY A 43 11.41 -9.45 -32.76
C GLY A 43 10.68 -8.51 -31.80
N ASP A 44 10.43 -7.25 -32.17
CA ASP A 44 9.57 -6.36 -31.39
C ASP A 44 8.14 -6.90 -31.28
N ARG A 45 7.53 -6.71 -30.10
CA ARG A 45 6.15 -7.12 -29.84
C ARG A 45 5.20 -5.96 -30.09
N LEU A 46 4.13 -6.21 -30.85
CA LEU A 46 3.05 -5.28 -31.13
C LEU A 46 1.74 -5.78 -30.50
N VAL A 47 0.90 -4.86 -30.04
CA VAL A 47 -0.49 -5.14 -29.69
C VAL A 47 -1.38 -4.56 -30.79
N ALA A 48 -2.22 -5.41 -31.36
CA ALA A 48 -3.31 -5.01 -32.23
C ALA A 48 -4.60 -4.89 -31.42
N ALA A 49 -5.27 -3.75 -31.52
CA ALA A 49 -6.59 -3.53 -30.93
C ALA A 49 -7.52 -2.94 -31.99
N PHE A 50 -8.73 -3.48 -32.12
CA PHE A 50 -9.78 -2.86 -32.92
C PHE A 50 -10.41 -1.70 -32.14
N ASP A 51 -10.79 -0.63 -32.84
CA ASP A 51 -11.61 0.41 -32.24
C ASP A 51 -13.06 -0.09 -32.15
N VAL A 52 -13.66 0.04 -30.97
CA VAL A 52 -15.06 -0.36 -30.75
C VAL A 52 -16.01 0.64 -31.40
N ALA A 53 -15.62 1.91 -31.47
CA ALA A 53 -16.41 2.95 -32.12
C ALA A 53 -16.29 2.90 -33.65
N ASP A 54 -15.21 2.33 -34.17
CA ASP A 54 -14.96 2.15 -35.60
C ASP A 54 -14.31 0.77 -35.88
N PRO A 55 -15.13 -0.27 -36.12
CA PRO A 55 -14.65 -1.64 -36.29
C PRO A 55 -13.69 -1.85 -37.46
N GLU A 56 -13.63 -0.92 -38.42
CA GLU A 56 -12.71 -1.00 -39.57
C GLU A 56 -11.29 -0.50 -39.22
N VAL A 57 -11.12 0.10 -38.04
CA VAL A 57 -9.84 0.65 -37.59
C VAL A 57 -9.15 -0.30 -36.62
N VAL A 58 -7.95 -0.73 -37.01
CA VAL A 58 -7.03 -1.46 -36.13
C VAL A 58 -5.88 -0.56 -35.73
N ARG A 59 -5.68 -0.38 -34.42
CA ARG A 59 -4.53 0.32 -33.85
C ARG A 59 -3.43 -0.67 -33.47
N LEU A 60 -2.24 -0.43 -34.01
CA LEU A 60 -1.03 -1.16 -33.64
C LEU A 60 -0.19 -0.30 -32.67
N ARG A 61 0.16 -0.85 -31.50
CA ARG A 61 1.07 -0.22 -30.54
C ARG A 61 2.27 -1.09 -30.25
N LYS A 62 3.46 -0.49 -30.23
CA LYS A 62 4.69 -1.16 -29.80
C LYS A 62 4.69 -1.40 -28.30
N ILE A 63 4.97 -2.62 -27.87
CA ILE A 63 5.33 -2.92 -26.48
C ILE A 63 6.81 -2.60 -26.32
N ARG A 64 7.15 -1.70 -25.39
CA ARG A 64 8.56 -1.36 -25.13
C ARG A 64 9.30 -2.60 -24.61
N GLY A 65 10.46 -2.89 -25.19
CA GLY A 65 11.31 -4.00 -24.75
C GLY A 65 11.93 -3.77 -23.36
N SER A 66 12.04 -2.51 -22.94
CA SER A 66 12.46 -2.12 -21.60
C SER A 66 11.70 -0.88 -21.14
N TYR A 67 11.38 -0.87 -19.84
CA TYR A 67 10.82 0.29 -19.14
C TYR A 67 11.89 0.98 -18.27
N ALA A 68 13.14 0.52 -18.32
CA ALA A 68 14.24 1.13 -17.58
C ALA A 68 14.40 2.60 -17.99
N GLY A 69 14.52 3.49 -17.01
CA GLY A 69 14.67 4.93 -17.22
C GLY A 69 13.37 5.71 -17.46
N ILE A 70 12.22 5.06 -17.71
CA ILE A 70 10.92 5.76 -17.79
C ILE A 70 10.56 6.39 -16.44
N GLY A 71 11.12 5.88 -15.35
CA GLY A 71 10.90 6.48 -14.04
C GLY A 71 11.35 7.93 -13.94
N ALA A 72 12.44 8.30 -14.65
CA ALA A 72 12.91 9.68 -14.66
C ALA A 72 11.94 10.64 -15.39
N THR A 73 11.03 10.13 -16.22
CA THR A 73 10.00 10.94 -16.89
C THR A 73 8.65 10.88 -16.21
N LEU A 74 8.38 9.83 -15.41
CA LEU A 74 7.14 9.67 -14.65
C LEU A 74 7.17 10.39 -13.30
N TRP A 75 8.32 10.37 -12.61
CA TRP A 75 8.47 10.92 -11.28
C TRP A 75 9.35 12.16 -11.31
N LYS A 76 8.92 13.20 -10.57
CA LYS A 76 9.61 14.51 -10.59
C LYS A 76 10.99 14.44 -9.95
N ASP A 77 11.10 13.69 -8.87
CA ASP A 77 12.32 13.52 -8.07
C ASP A 77 12.25 12.23 -7.26
N GLU A 78 13.33 11.93 -6.53
CA GLU A 78 13.44 10.74 -5.68
C GLU A 78 12.44 10.76 -4.49
N ALA A 79 12.00 11.93 -4.04
CA ALA A 79 10.99 12.03 -2.98
C ALA A 79 9.60 11.65 -3.50
N ASP A 80 9.27 11.99 -4.74
CA ASP A 80 8.05 11.56 -5.44
C ASP A 80 8.02 10.04 -5.63
N VAL A 81 9.15 9.45 -6.05
CA VAL A 81 9.32 7.99 -6.12
C VAL A 81 9.10 7.34 -4.75
N ARG A 82 9.73 7.86 -3.68
CA ARG A 82 9.53 7.33 -2.33
C ARG A 82 8.08 7.45 -1.88
N THR A 83 7.42 8.57 -2.17
CA THR A 83 6.01 8.79 -1.80
C THR A 83 5.10 7.80 -2.52
N TYR A 84 5.35 7.55 -3.81
CA TYR A 84 4.62 6.54 -4.59
C TYR A 84 4.85 5.13 -4.03
N LEU A 85 6.11 4.75 -3.80
CA LEU A 85 6.45 3.43 -3.24
C LEU A 85 5.89 3.25 -1.83
N GLU A 86 5.90 4.31 -1.00
CA GLU A 86 5.27 4.28 0.29
C GLU A 86 3.78 4.01 0.16
N LYS A 87 3.07 4.69 -0.76
CA LYS A 87 1.64 4.47 -1.08
C LYS A 87 1.35 3.02 -1.52
N GLU A 88 2.08 2.52 -2.51
CA GLU A 88 1.97 1.13 -2.97
C GLU A 88 2.21 0.13 -1.83
N ARG A 89 3.21 0.38 -0.98
CA ARG A 89 3.46 -0.44 0.22
C ARG A 89 2.32 -0.33 1.25
N GLN A 90 1.60 0.81 1.32
CA GLN A 90 0.41 0.93 2.20
C GLN A 90 -0.74 0.06 1.68
N ASP A 91 -0.87 -0.07 0.36
CA ASP A 91 -1.91 -0.88 -0.27
C ASP A 91 -1.63 -2.39 -0.11
N TRP A 92 -0.37 -2.77 0.12
CA TRP A 92 0.04 -4.16 0.29
C TRP A 92 0.01 -4.65 1.75
N GLU A 93 -0.07 -3.73 2.72
CA GLU A 93 -0.21 -4.12 4.12
C GLU A 93 -1.66 -4.56 4.39
N PRO A 94 -1.92 -5.82 4.76
CA PRO A 94 -3.29 -6.36 4.84
C PRO A 94 -4.10 -5.83 6.04
N PHE A 95 -3.55 -4.88 6.81
CA PHE A 95 -4.11 -4.40 8.06
C PHE A 95 -4.25 -2.87 8.08
N PRO A 96 -5.27 -2.33 8.77
CA PRO A 96 -5.46 -0.89 8.90
C PRO A 96 -4.28 -0.24 9.64
N ARG A 97 -3.93 1.00 9.29
CA ARG A 97 -2.86 1.77 9.95
C ARG A 97 -3.21 2.21 11.38
N TYR A 98 -4.50 2.33 11.67
CA TYR A 98 -5.00 2.81 12.94
C TYR A 98 -6.05 1.86 13.50
N ALA A 99 -6.03 1.65 14.81
CA ALA A 99 -7.10 1.00 15.53
C ALA A 99 -8.30 1.95 15.73
N GLU A 100 -9.43 1.40 16.19
CA GLU A 100 -10.67 2.16 16.45
C GLU A 100 -10.48 3.32 17.44
N ASP A 101 -9.52 3.22 18.35
CA ASP A 101 -9.22 4.25 19.35
C ASP A 101 -8.17 5.27 18.87
N GLY A 102 -7.84 5.26 17.57
CA GLY A 102 -6.85 6.15 16.97
C GLY A 102 -5.39 5.73 17.20
N THR A 103 -5.13 4.59 17.85
CA THR A 103 -3.78 4.07 18.01
C THR A 103 -3.19 3.72 16.65
N ARG A 104 -2.00 4.26 16.32
CA ARG A 104 -1.23 3.80 15.16
C ARG A 104 -0.71 2.38 15.39
N LEU A 105 -1.12 1.44 14.54
CA LEU A 105 -0.62 0.07 14.55
C LEU A 105 0.78 0.00 13.95
N LEU A 106 1.55 -0.97 14.42
CA LEU A 106 2.90 -1.26 13.93
C LEU A 106 2.82 -1.98 12.58
N THR A 107 3.63 -1.52 11.64
CA THR A 107 3.94 -2.28 10.41
C THR A 107 4.71 -3.57 10.76
N PHE A 108 4.89 -4.47 9.80
CA PHE A 108 5.72 -5.65 10.01
C PHE A 108 7.17 -5.30 10.45
N GLU A 109 7.77 -4.30 9.82
CA GLU A 109 9.11 -3.82 10.17
C GLU A 109 9.16 -3.17 11.55
N ASP A 110 8.17 -2.32 11.87
CA ASP A 110 8.07 -1.69 13.18
C ASP A 110 7.86 -2.74 14.29
N SER A 111 7.09 -3.78 14.01
CA SER A 111 6.88 -4.90 14.93
C SER A 111 8.19 -5.62 15.25
N LYS A 112 9.03 -5.91 14.23
CA LYS A 112 10.36 -6.50 14.45
C LYS A 112 11.22 -5.65 15.40
N ARG A 113 11.17 -4.33 15.23
CA ARG A 113 11.91 -3.38 16.08
C ARG A 113 11.33 -3.27 17.49
N ALA A 114 10.01 -3.30 17.64
CA ALA A 114 9.33 -3.16 18.92
C ALA A 114 9.43 -4.43 19.80
N TYR A 115 9.54 -5.61 19.18
CA TYR A 115 9.61 -6.90 19.85
C TYR A 115 10.92 -7.65 19.56
N PRO A 116 12.10 -7.09 19.92
CA PRO A 116 13.38 -7.73 19.62
C PRO A 116 13.54 -9.10 20.31
N GLN A 117 12.86 -9.31 21.44
CA GLN A 117 12.84 -10.57 22.18
C GLN A 117 11.95 -11.66 21.55
N THR A 118 11.23 -11.36 20.47
CA THR A 118 10.32 -12.28 19.80
C THR A 118 10.73 -12.38 18.33
N GLU A 119 10.89 -13.60 17.83
CA GLU A 119 11.07 -13.80 16.40
C GLU A 119 9.75 -13.47 15.68
N VAL A 120 9.69 -12.27 15.11
CA VAL A 120 8.54 -11.78 14.34
C VAL A 120 8.71 -12.22 12.88
N THR A 121 8.17 -13.39 12.56
CA THR A 121 7.99 -13.84 11.17
C THR A 121 6.72 -13.25 10.58
N TRP A 122 6.60 -13.24 9.24
CA TRP A 122 5.42 -12.71 8.55
C TRP A 122 4.14 -13.46 8.96
N ASP A 123 4.19 -14.79 9.00
CA ASP A 123 3.02 -15.62 9.39
C ASP A 123 2.55 -15.31 10.82
N ARG A 124 3.49 -15.10 11.74
CA ARG A 124 3.17 -14.69 13.12
C ARG A 124 2.62 -13.27 13.16
N TYR A 125 3.20 -12.35 12.41
CA TYR A 125 2.70 -10.98 12.31
C TYR A 125 1.25 -10.93 11.80
N VAL A 126 0.90 -11.77 10.83
CA VAL A 126 -0.45 -11.88 10.29
C VAL A 126 -1.40 -12.52 11.31
N SER A 127 -1.01 -13.66 11.89
CA SER A 127 -1.86 -14.47 12.78
C SER A 127 -1.96 -13.96 14.22
N GLU A 128 -1.00 -13.19 14.74
CA GLU A 128 -0.94 -12.74 16.13
C GLU A 128 -1.19 -11.21 16.24
N PRO A 129 -2.43 -10.75 16.51
CA PRO A 129 -2.75 -9.32 16.56
C PRO A 129 -1.90 -8.50 17.52
N LYS A 130 -1.43 -9.08 18.63
CA LYS A 130 -0.58 -8.42 19.63
C LYS A 130 0.71 -7.84 19.06
N LEU A 131 1.24 -8.41 17.96
CA LEU A 131 2.46 -7.93 17.32
C LEU A 131 2.24 -6.60 16.57
N ARG A 132 0.98 -6.27 16.27
CA ARG A 132 0.62 -5.00 15.61
C ARG A 132 0.44 -3.85 16.61
N TRP A 133 0.43 -4.11 17.91
CA TRP A 133 0.21 -3.04 18.90
C TRP A 133 1.54 -2.44 19.36
N PRO A 134 1.64 -1.10 19.47
CA PRO A 134 2.81 -0.47 20.06
C PRO A 134 2.93 -0.78 21.55
N LYS A 135 4.14 -0.62 22.09
CA LYS A 135 4.36 -0.66 23.55
C LYS A 135 4.00 0.69 24.16
N CYS A 136 3.41 0.65 25.35
CA CYS A 136 3.23 1.83 26.19
C CYS A 136 4.59 2.45 26.51
N ASP A 137 4.70 3.76 26.33
CA ASP A 137 5.85 4.58 26.71
C ASP A 137 6.00 4.70 28.23
N ILE A 138 4.91 4.61 28.99
CA ILE A 138 4.91 4.72 30.45
C ILE A 138 5.25 3.38 31.13
N CYS A 139 4.49 2.32 30.81
CA CYS A 139 4.62 1.03 31.52
C CYS A 139 5.26 -0.10 30.69
N GLY A 140 5.63 0.15 29.43
CA GLY A 140 6.27 -0.84 28.55
C GLY A 140 5.38 -1.98 28.06
N ARG A 141 4.10 -2.04 28.47
CA ARG A 141 3.17 -3.11 28.07
C ARG A 141 2.63 -2.87 26.66
N SER A 142 2.46 -3.96 25.93
CA SER A 142 1.66 -3.98 24.69
C SER A 142 0.26 -4.47 25.02
N LEU A 143 -0.74 -3.65 24.72
CA LEU A 143 -2.14 -3.93 25.00
C LEU A 143 -2.99 -3.61 23.76
N ALA A 144 -4.06 -4.37 23.57
CA ALA A 144 -5.08 -3.96 22.62
C ALA A 144 -5.75 -2.67 23.12
N LEU A 145 -6.10 -1.77 22.20
CA LEU A 145 -6.67 -0.44 22.49
C LEU A 145 -5.71 0.44 23.31
N MET A 146 -4.50 0.65 22.78
CA MET A 146 -3.44 1.42 23.43
C MET A 146 -3.84 2.86 23.75
N GLY A 147 -4.66 3.53 22.94
CA GLY A 147 -5.16 4.88 23.21
C GLY A 147 -5.92 4.93 24.54
N ARG A 148 -6.84 3.99 24.75
CA ARG A 148 -7.58 3.87 26.02
C ARG A 148 -6.65 3.56 27.20
N HIS A 149 -5.60 2.78 26.98
CA HIS A 149 -4.63 2.47 28.02
C HIS A 149 -3.80 3.70 28.42
N THR A 150 -3.32 4.48 27.46
CA THR A 150 -2.59 5.73 27.71
C THR A 150 -3.47 6.75 28.44
N ASP A 151 -4.75 6.86 28.08
CA ASP A 151 -5.70 7.72 28.79
C ASP A 151 -5.93 7.27 30.25
N ALA A 152 -5.85 5.96 30.53
CA ALA A 152 -5.92 5.43 31.88
C ALA A 152 -4.69 5.82 32.73
N HIS A 153 -3.51 5.98 32.13
CA HIS A 153 -2.36 6.57 32.82
C HIS A 153 -2.56 8.07 33.05
N ARG A 154 -2.99 8.83 32.03
CA ARG A 154 -3.21 10.28 32.14
C ARG A 154 -4.25 10.65 33.19
N SER A 155 -5.30 9.84 33.33
CA SER A 155 -6.34 10.01 34.34
C SER A 155 -5.94 9.53 35.74
N GLY A 156 -4.73 8.99 35.92
CA GLY A 156 -4.24 8.47 37.19
C GLY A 156 -4.90 7.16 37.63
N LEU A 157 -5.69 6.50 36.78
CA LEU A 157 -6.32 5.21 37.05
C LEU A 157 -5.32 4.04 37.03
N LEU A 158 -4.17 4.22 36.38
CA LEU A 158 -3.04 3.30 36.37
C LEU A 158 -1.79 3.99 36.93
N ASP A 159 -0.98 3.24 37.68
CA ASP A 159 0.37 3.66 38.09
C ASP A 159 1.38 3.42 36.96
N GLU A 160 2.63 3.84 37.15
CA GLU A 160 3.74 3.67 36.19
C GLU A 160 3.98 2.20 35.78
N ARG A 161 3.52 1.24 36.59
CA ARG A 161 3.63 -0.20 36.31
C ARG A 161 2.41 -0.75 35.55
N GLY A 162 1.44 0.09 35.22
CA GLY A 162 0.18 -0.28 34.56
C GLY A 162 -0.77 -1.03 35.51
N VAL A 163 -0.69 -0.78 36.82
CA VAL A 163 -1.57 -1.39 37.83
C VAL A 163 -2.66 -0.40 38.23
N ARG A 164 -3.91 -0.90 38.33
CA ARG A 164 -5.05 -0.07 38.76
C ARG A 164 -4.81 0.55 40.12
N THR A 165 -4.92 1.87 40.21
CA THR A 165 -4.70 2.67 41.42
C THR A 165 -5.97 2.90 42.24
N ASP A 166 -7.16 2.86 41.60
CA ASP A 166 -8.45 3.10 42.23
C ASP A 166 -8.65 2.27 43.52
N PRO A 167 -8.77 2.92 44.70
CA PRO A 167 -8.96 2.24 45.98
C PRO A 167 -10.17 1.30 45.99
N GLY A 168 -11.27 1.69 45.33
CA GLY A 168 -12.48 0.89 45.25
C GLY A 168 -12.27 -0.44 44.51
N GLN A 169 -11.66 -0.38 43.33
CA GLN A 169 -11.29 -1.57 42.54
C GLN A 169 -10.28 -2.45 43.29
N LYS A 170 -9.26 -1.86 43.93
CA LYS A 170 -8.28 -2.61 44.74
C LYS A 170 -8.98 -3.40 45.85
N ALA A 171 -9.90 -2.77 46.59
CA ALA A 171 -10.66 -3.43 47.64
C ALA A 171 -11.56 -4.57 47.12
N ARG A 172 -12.24 -4.37 45.98
CA ARG A 172 -13.04 -5.42 45.32
C ARG A 172 -12.18 -6.62 44.91
N SER A 173 -11.02 -6.37 44.30
CA SER A 173 -10.08 -7.42 43.88
C SER A 173 -9.58 -8.24 45.07
N ARG A 174 -9.15 -7.57 46.15
CA ARG A 174 -8.72 -8.24 47.40
C ARG A 174 -9.81 -9.14 47.98
N ARG A 175 -11.06 -8.68 48.01
CA ARG A 175 -12.21 -9.47 48.47
C ARG A 175 -12.43 -10.71 47.60
N ARG A 176 -12.31 -10.58 46.27
CA ARG A 176 -12.45 -11.71 45.34
C ARG A 176 -11.36 -12.76 45.54
N VAL A 177 -10.10 -12.33 45.69
CA VAL A 177 -8.97 -13.23 45.97
C VAL A 177 -9.15 -13.95 47.30
N ALA A 178 -9.56 -13.25 48.35
CA ALA A 178 -9.83 -13.85 49.65
C ALA A 178 -10.96 -14.90 49.58
N LYS A 179 -12.05 -14.59 48.85
CA LYS A 179 -13.13 -15.56 48.59
C LYS A 179 -12.61 -16.80 47.87
N TRP A 180 -11.85 -16.62 46.79
CA TRP A 180 -11.27 -17.72 46.02
C TRP A 180 -10.35 -18.61 46.87
N ARG A 181 -9.44 -18.02 47.66
CA ARG A 181 -8.54 -18.76 48.56
C ARG A 181 -9.33 -19.63 49.55
N ARG A 182 -10.38 -19.07 50.17
CA ARG A 182 -11.26 -19.83 51.08
C ARG A 182 -11.92 -21.01 50.38
N SER A 183 -12.43 -20.82 49.16
CA SER A 183 -13.03 -21.89 48.37
C SER A 183 -12.03 -23.01 48.02
N VAL A 184 -10.80 -22.66 47.63
CA VAL A 184 -9.74 -23.63 47.34
C VAL A 184 -9.35 -24.43 48.58
N SER A 185 -9.17 -23.76 49.72
CA SER A 185 -8.85 -24.43 50.98
C SER A 185 -9.97 -25.37 51.47
N ALA A 186 -11.24 -24.96 51.32
CA ALA A 186 -12.38 -25.82 51.66
C ALA A 186 -12.47 -27.07 50.77
N ARG A 187 -12.12 -26.93 49.48
CA ARG A 187 -12.09 -28.06 48.53
C ARG A 187 -10.95 -29.04 48.78
N LYS A 188 -9.81 -28.58 49.32
CA LYS A 188 -8.68 -29.44 49.73
C LYS A 188 -8.91 -30.21 51.04
N ARG A 189 -9.91 -29.82 51.84
CA ARG A 189 -10.25 -30.45 53.14
C ARG A 189 -11.38 -31.48 53.03
N ARG A 190 -11.94 -31.67 51.83
CA ARG A 190 -12.87 -32.74 51.48
C ARG A 190 -12.09 -33.80 50.70
#